data_AF-B8CT66-F1
#
_entry.id   AF-B8CT66-F1
#
_cell.length_a   1.000
_cell.length_b   1.000
_cell.length_c   1.000
_cell.angle_alpha   90.00
_cell.angle_beta   90.00
_cell.angle_gamma   90.00
#
_symmetry.space_group_name_H-M   'P 1'
#
loop_
_entity.id
_entity.type
_entity.pdbx_description
1 polymer ?
#
loop_
_entity_poly.entity_id
_entity_poly.type
_entity_poly.pdbx_seq_one_letter_code
_entity_poly.pdbx_strand_id
1 'polypeptide(L)' 'MSVSNAKRWAELCQQQAELIDNLTRVFPERSDEHAHLSDHWREVGRKITEGEVVLMPKLR' A
#
# COMPACT_ATOMS: atom_id res chain seq x y z
N MET A 1 23.26 -12.37 -8.83
CA MET A 1 21.84 -12.61 -8.44
C MET A 1 21.33 -11.35 -7.75
N SER A 2 20.75 -10.41 -8.50
CA SER A 2 20.07 -9.26 -7.91
C SER A 2 18.74 -9.75 -7.34
N VAL A 3 18.72 -10.05 -6.05
CA VAL A 3 17.48 -10.27 -5.31
C VAL A 3 16.73 -8.94 -5.37
N SER A 4 15.83 -8.79 -6.34
CA SER A 4 14.97 -7.63 -6.41
C SER A 4 14.11 -7.65 -5.16
N ASN A 5 14.40 -6.77 -4.19
CA ASN A 5 13.59 -6.60 -2.98
C ASN A 5 12.12 -6.24 -3.31
N ALA A 6 11.78 -6.01 -4.58
CA ALA A 6 10.44 -5.70 -5.06
C ALA A 6 9.38 -6.66 -4.53
N LYS A 7 9.63 -7.97 -4.52
CA LYS A 7 8.65 -8.95 -4.00
C LYS A 7 8.34 -8.70 -2.52
N ARG A 8 9.37 -8.48 -1.71
CA ARG A 8 9.22 -8.23 -0.28
C ARG A 8 8.57 -6.87 0.00
N TRP A 9 8.87 -5.87 -0.81
CA TRP A 9 8.21 -4.57 -0.74
C TRP A 9 6.72 -4.64 -1.15
N ALA A 10 6.38 -5.42 -2.18
CA ALA A 10 5.00 -5.66 -2.58
C ALA A 10 4.21 -6.39 -1.48
N GLU A 11 4.81 -7.38 -0.83
CA GLU A 11 4.23 -8.06 0.34
C GLU A 11 3.95 -7.07 1.49
N LEU A 12 4.88 -6.17 1.79
CA LEU A 12 4.66 -5.13 2.83
C LEU A 12 3.55 -4.16 2.45
N CYS A 13 3.46 -3.75 1.19
CA CYS A 13 2.38 -2.89 0.71
C CYS A 13 1.01 -3.55 0.87
N GLN A 14 0.91 -4.84 0.56
CA GLN A 14 -0.31 -5.61 0.75
C GLN A 14 -0.69 -5.72 2.24
N GLN A 15 0.27 -6.02 3.13
CA GLN A 15 0.02 -6.09 4.57
C GLN A 15 -0.48 -4.75 5.12
N GLN A 16 0.07 -3.63 4.64
CA GLN A 16 -0.35 -2.31 5.07
C GLN A 16 -1.76 -1.97 4.60
N ALA A 17 -2.12 -2.32 3.35
CA ALA A 17 -3.48 -2.16 2.84
C ALA A 17 -4.49 -2.95 3.68
N GLU A 18 -4.18 -4.21 4.01
CA GLU A 18 -5.04 -5.05 4.85
C GLU A 18 -5.20 -4.51 6.27
N LEU A 19 -4.14 -3.94 6.86
CA LEU A 19 -4.23 -3.29 8.16
C LEU A 19 -5.17 -2.09 8.13
N ILE A 20 -5.09 -1.27 7.09
CA ILE A 20 -5.96 -0.10 6.90
C ILE A 20 -7.42 -0.54 6.66
N ASP A 21 -7.65 -1.56 5.83
CA ASP A 21 -8.99 -2.12 5.61
C ASP A 21 -9.61 -2.62 6.93
N ASN A 22 -8.80 -3.19 7.82
CA ASN A 22 -9.25 -3.61 9.15
C ASN A 22 -9.55 -2.43 10.08
N LEU A 23 -8.87 -1.29 9.93
CA LEU A 23 -9.16 -0.08 10.71
C LEU A 23 -10.55 0.49 10.40
N THR A 24 -11.08 0.27 9.19
CA THR A 24 -12.46 0.64 8.84
C THR A 24 -13.51 -0.02 9.72
N ARG A 25 -13.22 -1.21 10.28
CA ARG A 25 -14.13 -1.87 11.24
C ARG A 25 -14.18 -1.15 12.58
N VAL A 26 -13.11 -0.46 12.96
CA VAL A 26 -12.98 0.25 14.24
C VAL A 26 -13.43 1.71 14.10
N PHE A 27 -13.13 2.33 12.95
CA PHE A 27 -13.45 3.72 12.65
C PHE A 27 -14.21 3.83 11.32
N PRO A 28 -15.49 3.40 11.28
CA PRO A 28 -16.28 3.39 10.05
C PRO A 28 -16.54 4.79 9.48
N GLU A 29 -16.47 5.83 10.31
CA GLU A 29 -16.59 7.23 9.91
C GLU A 29 -15.44 7.72 9.01
N ARG A 30 -14.34 6.96 8.93
CA ARG A 30 -13.18 7.23 8.05
C ARG A 30 -13.04 6.23 6.90
N SER A 31 -14.13 5.52 6.59
CA SER A 31 -14.13 4.43 5.62
C SER A 31 -13.62 4.86 4.24
N ASP A 32 -14.02 6.05 3.78
CA ASP A 32 -13.60 6.60 2.49
C ASP A 32 -12.09 6.92 2.48
N GLU A 33 -11.56 7.53 3.54
CA GLU A 33 -10.12 7.79 3.65
C GLU A 33 -9.30 6.51 3.77
N HIS A 34 -9.80 5.51 4.51
CA HIS A 34 -9.15 4.22 4.61
C HIS A 34 -9.13 3.47 3.29
N ALA A 35 -10.25 3.47 2.55
CA ALA A 35 -10.32 2.87 1.21
C ALA A 35 -9.33 3.54 0.26
N HIS A 36 -9.25 4.87 0.25
CA HIS A 36 -8.27 5.59 -0.56
C HIS A 36 -6.83 5.19 -0.20
N LEU A 37 -6.51 5.13 1.10
CA LEU A 37 -5.17 4.78 1.55
C LEU A 37 -4.81 3.32 1.24
N SER A 38 -5.74 2.38 1.44
CA SER A 38 -5.49 0.96 1.14
C SER A 38 -5.33 0.72 -0.36
N ASP A 39 -6.14 1.36 -1.20
CA ASP A 39 -6.00 1.34 -2.66
C ASP A 39 -4.64 1.92 -3.09
N HIS A 40 -4.20 3.01 -2.48
CA HIS A 40 -2.90 3.59 -2.77
C HIS A 40 -1.76 2.62 -2.46
N TRP A 41 -1.81 1.92 -1.32
CA TRP A 41 -0.81 0.90 -0.98
C TRP A 41 -0.80 -0.26 -1.97
N ARG A 42 -1.98 -0.74 -2.40
CA ARG A 42 -2.09 -1.79 -3.42
C ARG A 42 -1.46 -1.35 -4.75
N GLU A 43 -1.72 -0.11 -5.16
CA GLU A 43 -1.15 0.47 -6.36
C GLU A 43 0.38 0.61 -6.29
N VAL A 44 0.93 1.02 -5.14
CA VAL A 44 2.37 1.06 -4.91
C VAL A 44 2.98 -0.34 -5.00
N GLY A 45 2.36 -1.35 -4.40
CA GLY A 45 2.81 -2.75 -4.48
C GLY A 45 2.83 -3.28 -5.91
N ARG A 46 1.80 -2.95 -6.71
CA ARG A 46 1.71 -3.27 -8.14
C ARG A 46 2.87 -2.64 -8.92
N LYS A 47 3.06 -1.32 -8.77
CA LYS A 47 4.15 -0.57 -9.43
C LYS A 47 5.54 -1.10 -9.10
N ILE A 48 5.79 -1.43 -7.83
CA ILE A 48 7.05 -2.03 -7.40
C ILE A 48 7.29 -3.38 -8.08
N THR A 49 6.25 -4.20 -8.20
CA THR A 49 6.32 -5.52 -8.86
C THR A 49 6.60 -5.39 -10.37
N GLU A 50 6.05 -4.35 -10.99
CA GLU A 50 6.25 -4.03 -12.41
C GLU A 50 7.59 -3.32 -12.68
N GLY A 51 8.35 -2.97 -11.64
CA GLY A 51 9.62 -2.27 -11.75
C GLY A 51 9.48 -0.76 -12.01
N GLU A 52 8.29 -0.20 -11.78
CA GLU A 52 8.05 1.23 -11.87
C GLU A 52 8.63 1.98 -10.66
N VAL A 53 9.21 3.16 -10.89
CA VAL A 53 9.70 4.03 -9.83
C VAL A 53 8.51 4.71 -9.14
N VAL A 54 8.19 4.24 -7.94
CA VAL A 54 7.18 4.88 -7.09
C VAL A 54 7.81 6.07 -6.34
N LEU A 55 7.41 7.28 -6.70
CA LEU A 55 7.65 8.46 -5.86
C LEU A 55 6.52 8.55 -4.83
N MET A 56 6.78 8.15 -3.59
CA MET A 56 5.80 8.35 -2.52
C MET A 56 5.58 9.85 -2.31
N PRO A 57 4.33 10.34 -2.38
CA PRO A 57 4.05 11.74 -2.07
C PRO A 57 4.44 12.01 -0.61
N LYS A 58 5.22 13.08 -0.39
CA LYS A 58 5.56 13.50 0.96
C LYS A 58 4.28 13.86 1.71
N LEU A 59 3.98 13.12 2.76
CA LEU A 59 3.00 13.53 3.77
C LEU A 59 3.49 14.88 4.33
N ARG A 60 2.73 15.95 4.04
CA ARG A 60 2.97 17.30 4.58
C ARG A 60 2.23 17.45 5.89
#